data_AF-A0A534YQC2-F1
#
_entry.id   AF-A0A534YQC2-F1
#
_cell.length_a   1.000
_cell.length_b   1.000
_cell.length_c   1.000
_cell.angle_alpha   90.00
_cell.angle_beta   90.00
_cell.angle_gamma   90.00
#
_symmetry.space_group_name_H-M   'P 1'
#
loop_
_entity.id
_entity.type
_entity.pdbx_description
1 polymer ?
#
loop_
_entity_poly.entity_id
_entity_poly.type
_entity_poly.pdbx_seq_one_letter_code
_entity_poly.pdbx_strand_id
1 'polypeptide(L)'
;MPIIDLSSLPSYLSSPSIPVYLQGTDDVGPQCHCHLQLQVPNITDQDPTIDLQARWYVDYDLGTPPSQLPAAVPTDLPGSFSQPGLSRGGVAFDIDADALAPGIHVIELVVAEKQGFAPDNANVILPHRSLLLGFDGTTLKIVVEVKPSNASQCDRNAPLRSPPLIRICPQ
;
A
#
# COMPACT_ATOMS: atom_id res chain seq x y z
N MET A 1 10.00 5.79 17.34
CA MET A 1 10.24 5.29 15.97
C MET A 1 9.22 4.21 15.70
N PRO A 2 8.39 4.40 14.67
CA PRO A 2 7.32 3.46 14.37
C PRO A 2 7.87 2.11 13.91
N ILE A 3 7.12 1.06 14.20
CA ILE A 3 7.41 -0.33 13.90
C ILE A 3 6.16 -0.94 13.29
N ILE A 4 6.30 -1.52 12.10
CA ILE A 4 5.28 -2.38 11.51
C ILE A 4 5.40 -3.75 12.17
N ASP A 5 4.34 -4.19 12.84
CA ASP A 5 4.34 -5.47 13.56
C ASP A 5 4.21 -6.64 12.57
N LEU A 6 5.37 -7.18 12.19
CA LEU A 6 5.48 -8.28 11.24
C LEU A 6 4.77 -9.57 11.72
N SER A 7 4.59 -9.75 13.03
CA SER A 7 3.91 -10.95 13.58
C SER A 7 2.41 -10.96 13.30
N SER A 8 1.84 -9.78 13.04
CA SER A 8 0.44 -9.56 12.74
C SER A 8 0.13 -9.48 11.25
N LEU A 9 1.15 -9.56 10.38
CA LEU A 9 0.96 -9.41 8.94
C LEU A 9 0.09 -10.54 8.38
N PRO A 10 -0.90 -10.21 7.54
CA PRO A 10 -1.61 -11.21 6.77
C PRO A 10 -0.68 -12.10 5.96
N SER A 11 -0.94 -13.40 5.94
CA SER A 11 -0.11 -14.40 5.27
C SER A 11 0.08 -14.17 3.76
N TYR A 12 -0.81 -13.45 3.10
CA TYR A 12 -0.61 -13.13 1.68
C TYR A 12 0.56 -12.17 1.45
N LEU A 13 0.88 -11.30 2.44
CA LEU A 13 2.01 -10.36 2.37
C LEU A 13 3.36 -11.04 2.56
N SER A 14 3.40 -12.29 3.01
CA SER A 14 4.65 -13.08 3.05
C SER A 14 4.96 -13.79 1.73
N SER A 15 4.07 -13.71 0.74
CA SER A 15 4.31 -14.26 -0.59
C SER A 15 5.43 -13.49 -1.31
N PRO A 16 6.31 -14.17 -2.08
CA PRO A 16 7.38 -13.50 -2.83
C PRO A 16 6.87 -12.44 -3.82
N SER A 17 5.68 -12.67 -4.39
CA SER A 17 4.94 -11.72 -5.19
C SER A 17 3.44 -11.96 -5.05
N ILE A 18 2.65 -10.90 -5.19
CA ILE A 18 1.19 -10.96 -5.17
C ILE A 18 0.68 -10.67 -6.58
N PRO A 19 -0.04 -11.60 -7.23
CA PRO A 19 -0.54 -11.39 -8.57
C PRO A 19 -1.78 -10.48 -8.55
N VAL A 20 -1.84 -9.52 -9.46
CA VAL A 20 -3.03 -8.70 -9.77
C VAL A 20 -3.22 -8.73 -11.28
N TYR A 21 -4.45 -8.63 -11.77
CA TYR A 21 -4.78 -8.89 -13.17
C TYR A 21 -5.43 -7.66 -13.76
N LEU A 22 -4.98 -7.26 -14.95
CA LEU A 22 -5.62 -6.21 -15.75
C LEU A 22 -7.08 -6.55 -16.04
N GLN A 23 -7.90 -5.52 -16.29
CA GLN A 23 -9.28 -5.73 -16.71
C GLN A 23 -9.34 -6.48 -18.04
N GLY A 24 -10.18 -7.50 -18.09
CA GLY A 24 -10.43 -8.34 -19.26
C GLY A 24 -11.72 -8.01 -19.98
N THR A 25 -11.91 -8.59 -21.16
CA THR A 25 -13.14 -8.46 -21.94
C THR A 25 -14.35 -9.15 -21.29
N ASP A 26 -14.12 -10.08 -20.37
CA ASP A 26 -15.16 -10.74 -19.59
C ASP A 26 -15.58 -9.91 -18.36
N ASP A 27 -14.82 -8.86 -18.03
CA ASP A 27 -15.19 -7.85 -17.04
C ASP A 27 -16.15 -6.79 -17.65
N VAL A 28 -16.82 -7.11 -18.76
CA VAL A 28 -17.61 -6.19 -19.60
C VAL A 28 -19.14 -6.44 -19.48
N GLY A 29 -19.68 -6.46 -18.26
CA GLY A 29 -21.06 -6.08 -17.88
C GLY A 29 -21.31 -6.25 -16.37
N PRO A 30 -22.37 -5.66 -15.76
CA PRO A 30 -22.22 -4.59 -14.73
C PRO A 30 -20.87 -4.70 -13.98
N GLN A 31 -19.92 -3.90 -14.45
CA GLN A 31 -18.52 -4.27 -14.66
C GLN A 31 -17.65 -4.15 -13.41
N CYS A 32 -17.64 -5.17 -12.57
CA CYS A 32 -16.79 -5.16 -11.38
C CYS A 32 -15.36 -5.56 -11.74
N HIS A 33 -14.40 -4.65 -11.63
CA HIS A 33 -12.97 -4.95 -11.68
C HIS A 33 -12.47 -5.35 -10.27
N CYS A 34 -11.52 -6.27 -10.18
CA CYS A 34 -10.93 -6.64 -8.88
C CYS A 34 -9.68 -5.83 -8.60
N HIS A 35 -9.74 -5.06 -7.52
CA HIS A 35 -8.58 -4.38 -6.99
C HIS A 35 -7.96 -5.26 -5.91
N LEU A 36 -6.64 -5.25 -5.81
CA LEU A 36 -5.97 -5.87 -4.68
C LEU A 36 -5.94 -4.86 -3.53
N GLN A 37 -6.52 -5.22 -2.38
CA GLN A 37 -6.45 -4.38 -1.19
C GLN A 37 -5.32 -4.85 -0.27
N LEU A 38 -4.21 -4.13 -0.25
CA LEU A 38 -3.15 -4.37 0.75
C LEU A 38 -3.62 -3.85 2.10
N GLN A 39 -3.43 -4.63 3.16
CA GLN A 39 -3.77 -4.28 4.53
C GLN A 39 -2.61 -4.62 5.46
N VAL A 40 -2.07 -3.61 6.13
CA VAL A 40 -1.10 -3.76 7.22
C VAL A 40 -1.83 -3.44 8.53
N PRO A 41 -2.16 -4.44 9.37
CA PRO A 41 -3.17 -4.28 10.41
C PRO A 41 -2.68 -3.60 11.69
N ASN A 42 -1.36 -3.59 11.93
CA ASN A 42 -0.82 -3.08 13.19
C ASN A 42 0.49 -2.33 12.98
N ILE A 43 0.42 -1.02 13.21
CA ILE A 43 1.57 -0.13 13.39
C ILE A 43 1.70 0.14 14.87
N THR A 44 2.92 0.06 15.39
CA THR A 44 3.23 0.38 16.79
C THR A 44 4.25 1.49 16.88
N ASP A 45 4.19 2.33 17.90
CA ASP A 45 5.23 3.33 18.16
C ASP A 45 5.41 3.53 19.66
N GLN A 46 6.65 3.82 20.06
CA GLN A 46 7.04 3.97 21.47
C GLN A 46 6.64 5.33 22.05
N ASP A 47 6.35 6.33 21.22
CA ASP A 47 5.85 7.63 21.63
C ASP A 47 4.36 7.74 21.27
N PRO A 48 3.43 7.54 22.23
CA PRO A 48 2.01 7.59 21.94
C PRO A 48 1.49 8.99 21.56
N THR A 49 2.29 10.05 21.74
CA THR A 49 1.83 11.44 21.71
C THR A 49 1.98 12.13 20.36
N ILE A 50 2.86 11.61 19.51
CA ILE A 50 3.15 12.16 18.18
C ILE A 50 2.19 11.61 17.11
N ASP A 51 1.82 12.50 16.18
CA ASP A 51 1.08 12.12 14.98
C ASP A 51 2.01 11.43 13.99
N LEU A 52 1.61 10.22 13.59
CA LEU A 52 2.26 9.52 12.51
C LEU A 52 1.45 9.68 11.22
N GLN A 53 2.12 9.45 10.10
CA GLN A 53 1.48 9.35 8.81
C GLN A 53 2.05 8.16 8.04
N ALA A 54 1.16 7.45 7.37
CA ALA A 54 1.48 6.36 6.47
C ALA A 54 1.27 6.80 5.03
N ARG A 55 2.27 6.54 4.19
CA ARG A 55 2.25 6.88 2.77
C ARG A 55 2.60 5.66 1.93
N TRP A 56 1.81 5.44 0.88
CA TRP A 56 2.03 4.38 -0.08
C TRP A 56 2.71 4.95 -1.31
N TYR A 57 3.78 4.31 -1.75
CA TYR A 57 4.51 4.64 -2.96
C TYR A 57 4.51 3.42 -3.88
N VAL A 58 4.49 3.66 -5.19
CA VAL A 58 4.59 2.60 -6.20
C VAL A 58 5.84 2.87 -7.00
N ASP A 59 6.81 1.98 -6.87
CA ASP A 59 8.02 1.99 -7.68
C ASP A 59 7.72 1.25 -8.99
N TYR A 60 7.69 2.01 -10.07
CA TYR A 60 7.57 1.50 -11.42
C TYR A 60 8.97 1.17 -11.89
N ASP A 61 9.29 -0.12 -12.00
CA ASP A 61 10.46 -0.65 -12.71
C ASP A 61 11.87 -0.20 -12.20
N LEU A 62 12.77 -1.17 -12.01
CA LEU A 62 14.18 -0.89 -11.67
C LEU A 62 14.92 -0.07 -12.75
N GLY A 63 14.35 0.05 -13.95
CA GLY A 63 14.84 0.89 -15.05
C GLY A 63 14.15 2.25 -15.22
N THR A 64 13.13 2.59 -14.44
CA THR A 64 12.27 3.77 -14.67
C THR A 64 12.32 4.74 -13.47
N PRO A 65 12.13 6.07 -13.68
CA PRO A 65 12.14 7.01 -12.57
C PRO A 65 11.00 6.73 -11.57
N PRO A 66 11.31 6.73 -10.27
CA PRO A 66 10.34 6.41 -9.24
C PRO A 66 9.21 7.42 -9.08
N SER A 67 8.08 6.99 -8.52
CA SER A 67 6.96 7.90 -8.26
C SER A 67 7.40 9.02 -7.31
N GLN A 68 7.12 10.26 -7.72
CA GLN A 68 7.44 11.44 -6.91
C GLN A 68 6.37 11.72 -5.85
N LEU A 69 5.16 11.17 -6.05
CA LEU A 69 3.99 11.39 -5.21
C LEU A 69 3.51 10.10 -4.56
N PRO A 70 2.84 10.18 -3.41
CA PRO A 70 2.10 9.06 -2.85
C PRO A 70 1.06 8.54 -3.84
N ALA A 71 0.93 7.22 -3.94
CA ALA A 71 -0.03 6.54 -4.81
C ALA A 71 -1.47 6.55 -4.26
N ALA A 72 -1.65 6.96 -3.01
CA ALA A 72 -2.94 7.14 -2.36
C ALA A 72 -2.90 8.34 -1.42
N VAL A 73 -4.08 8.77 -0.97
CA VAL A 73 -4.21 9.76 0.10
C VAL A 73 -3.46 9.25 1.34
N PRO A 74 -2.53 10.03 1.91
CA PRO A 74 -1.83 9.64 3.13
C PRO A 74 -2.81 9.29 4.25
N THR A 75 -2.52 8.22 4.98
CA THR A 75 -3.32 7.85 6.15
C THR A 75 -2.71 8.47 7.40
N ASP A 76 -3.48 9.35 8.05
CA ASP A 76 -3.09 9.94 9.33
C ASP A 76 -3.37 8.95 10.47
N LEU A 77 -2.38 8.77 11.34
CA LEU A 77 -2.41 7.89 12.50
C LEU A 77 -2.20 8.77 13.75
N PRO A 78 -3.30 9.32 14.31
CA PRO A 78 -3.20 10.38 15.32
C PRO A 78 -2.56 9.88 16.61
N GLY A 79 -1.71 10.74 17.18
CA GLY A 79 -1.20 10.59 18.53
C GLY A 79 -2.27 10.90 19.57
N SER A 80 -2.05 10.45 20.80
CA SER A 80 -2.94 10.72 21.92
C SER A 80 -2.18 10.79 23.24
N PHE A 81 -2.43 11.86 24.00
CA PHE A 81 -1.99 11.98 25.40
C PHE A 81 -2.91 11.22 26.37
N SER A 82 -4.15 10.93 25.95
CA SER A 82 -5.19 10.32 26.81
C SER A 82 -5.27 8.80 26.65
N GLN A 83 -4.73 8.26 25.56
CA GLN A 83 -4.67 6.83 25.28
C GLN A 83 -3.20 6.41 25.16
N PRO A 84 -2.60 5.81 26.20
CA PRO A 84 -1.20 5.38 26.18
C PRO A 84 -0.96 4.15 25.29
N GLY A 85 -1.89 3.83 24.39
CA GLY A 85 -1.81 2.69 23.50
C GLY A 85 -0.65 2.87 22.51
N LEU A 86 0.24 1.89 22.47
CA LEU A 86 1.36 1.86 21.52
C LEU A 86 0.93 1.42 20.13
N SER A 87 -0.24 0.79 19.98
CA SER A 87 -0.82 0.42 18.67
C SER A 87 -1.57 1.61 18.07
N ARG A 88 -1.33 1.84 16.78
CA ARG A 88 -1.90 2.91 15.95
C ARG A 88 -2.96 2.41 14.98
N GLY A 89 -3.30 1.13 15.03
CA GLY A 89 -4.19 0.50 14.07
C GLY A 89 -3.50 0.18 12.75
N GLY A 90 -4.31 -0.01 11.71
CA GLY A 90 -3.86 -0.48 10.41
C GLY A 90 -4.05 0.51 9.28
N VAL A 91 -3.39 0.24 8.17
CA VAL A 91 -3.43 1.04 6.94
C VAL A 91 -3.75 0.14 5.77
N ALA A 92 -4.55 0.66 4.84
CA ALA A 92 -4.97 -0.05 3.65
C ALA A 92 -4.60 0.72 2.38
N PHE A 93 -4.40 0.00 1.28
CA PHE A 93 -4.15 0.56 -0.04
C PHE A 93 -4.76 -0.33 -1.11
N ASP A 94 -5.60 0.27 -1.93
CA ASP A 94 -6.27 -0.40 -3.04
C ASP A 94 -5.44 -0.23 -4.31
N ILE A 95 -5.10 -1.35 -4.93
CA ILE A 95 -4.33 -1.40 -6.17
C ILE A 95 -5.26 -1.76 -7.30
N ASP A 96 -5.45 -0.79 -8.19
CA ASP A 96 -6.00 -0.98 -9.51
C ASP A 96 -4.89 -1.47 -10.44
N ALA A 97 -5.03 -2.67 -11.03
CA ALA A 97 -4.02 -3.19 -11.94
C ALA A 97 -3.94 -2.37 -13.23
N ASP A 98 -5.01 -1.73 -13.68
CA ASP A 98 -5.01 -0.93 -14.91
C ASP A 98 -4.35 0.44 -14.70
N ALA A 99 -4.31 0.92 -13.45
CA ALA A 99 -3.48 2.06 -13.08
C ALA A 99 -1.98 1.72 -13.10
N LEU A 100 -1.64 0.43 -13.08
CA LEU A 100 -0.28 -0.07 -13.19
C LEU A 100 -0.01 -0.59 -14.62
N ALA A 101 1.23 -0.50 -15.09
CA ALA A 101 1.63 -1.18 -16.33
C ALA A 101 1.77 -2.70 -16.10
N PRO A 102 1.64 -3.56 -17.12
CA PRO A 102 2.03 -4.97 -17.00
C PRO A 102 3.48 -5.13 -16.53
N GLY A 103 3.73 -6.02 -15.58
CA GLY A 103 5.08 -6.28 -15.06
C GLY A 103 5.17 -6.38 -13.55
N ILE A 104 6.39 -6.26 -13.03
CA ILE A 104 6.68 -6.34 -11.59
C ILE A 104 6.79 -4.93 -11.04
N HIS A 105 6.08 -4.68 -9.95
CA HIS A 105 6.09 -3.41 -9.22
C HIS A 105 6.45 -3.65 -7.76
N VAL A 106 7.11 -2.67 -7.16
CA VAL A 106 7.38 -2.67 -5.72
C VAL A 106 6.54 -1.59 -5.09
N ILE A 107 5.70 -1.99 -4.14
CA ILE A 107 4.85 -1.08 -3.38
C ILE A 107 5.51 -0.89 -2.02
N GLU A 108 5.78 0.35 -1.67
CA GLU A 108 6.42 0.72 -0.41
C GLU A 108 5.42 1.44 0.48
N LEU A 109 5.16 0.86 1.65
CA LEU A 109 4.50 1.54 2.76
C LEU A 109 5.57 2.20 3.61
N VAL A 110 5.56 3.52 3.71
CA VAL A 110 6.42 4.27 4.63
C VAL A 110 5.58 4.85 5.76
N VAL A 111 5.99 4.59 7.00
CA VAL A 111 5.35 5.10 8.21
C VAL A 111 6.37 5.91 8.99
N ALA A 112 6.05 7.16 9.30
CA ALA A 112 6.92 8.06 10.06
C ALA A 112 6.11 9.14 10.77
N GLU A 113 6.79 9.99 11.54
CA GLU A 113 6.20 11.24 12.03
C GLU A 113 5.68 12.11 10.89
N LYS A 114 4.46 12.65 11.06
CA LYS A 114 3.80 13.44 10.02
C LYS A 114 4.64 14.63 9.55
N GLN A 115 5.27 15.32 10.49
CA GLN A 115 6.15 16.48 10.23
C GLN A 115 7.50 16.10 9.62
N GLY A 116 7.86 14.81 9.70
CA GLY A 116 9.08 14.29 9.09
C GLY A 116 8.96 14.14 7.59
N PHE A 117 7.75 14.18 7.01
CA PHE A 117 7.59 14.00 5.59
C PHE A 117 8.05 15.23 4.78
N ALA A 118 8.95 15.00 3.82
CA ALA A 118 9.36 16.01 2.84
C ALA A 118 8.14 16.44 1.99
N PRO A 119 8.13 17.68 1.48
CA PRO A 119 7.10 18.13 0.54
C PRO A 119 7.03 17.21 -0.68
N ASP A 120 5.80 16.95 -1.14
CA ASP A 120 5.52 16.00 -2.23
C ASP A 120 6.22 16.32 -3.56
N ASN A 121 6.74 17.53 -3.72
CA ASN A 121 7.45 18.02 -4.91
C ASN A 121 8.95 18.23 -4.68
N ALA A 122 9.51 17.75 -3.57
CA ALA A 122 10.94 17.83 -3.33
C ALA A 122 11.70 16.83 -4.24
N ASN A 123 12.81 17.27 -4.84
CA ASN A 123 13.73 16.38 -5.56
C ASN A 123 14.46 15.47 -4.56
N VAL A 124 13.81 14.43 -4.05
CA VAL A 124 14.43 13.51 -3.08
C VAL A 124 15.10 12.33 -3.81
N ILE A 125 16.05 11.59 -3.21
CA ILE A 125 16.78 10.41 -3.77
C ILE A 125 16.31 9.08 -3.09
N LEU A 126 16.12 7.99 -3.86
CA LEU A 126 15.34 6.77 -3.50
C LEU A 126 16.29 5.71 -2.95
N PRO A 127 15.83 4.79 -2.07
CA PRO A 127 14.44 4.49 -1.70
C PRO A 127 13.90 5.22 -0.43
N HIS A 128 14.67 6.14 0.17
CA HIS A 128 14.32 6.80 1.43
C HIS A 128 13.60 8.17 1.25
N ARG A 129 12.86 8.36 0.14
CA ARG A 129 12.52 9.69 -0.39
C ARG A 129 11.53 10.54 0.40
N SER A 130 10.92 10.01 1.43
CA SER A 130 9.81 10.72 2.04
C SER A 130 10.20 11.48 3.29
N LEU A 131 11.38 11.27 3.90
CA LEU A 131 11.70 11.85 5.20
C LEU A 131 12.79 12.93 5.17
N LEU A 132 12.56 14.00 5.92
CA LEU A 132 13.53 15.05 6.20
C LEU A 132 14.68 14.49 7.06
N LEU A 133 15.85 15.12 6.96
CA LEU A 133 17.01 14.73 7.76
C LEU A 133 16.69 14.79 9.26
N GLY A 134 17.04 13.74 10.00
CA GLY A 134 16.80 13.64 11.44
C GLY A 134 15.45 13.06 11.84
N PHE A 135 14.61 12.68 10.87
CA PHE A 135 13.40 11.92 11.11
C PHE A 135 13.59 10.45 10.77
N ASP A 136 13.16 9.59 11.68
CA ASP A 136 13.15 8.15 11.49
C ASP A 136 11.77 7.65 11.07
N GLY A 137 11.77 6.59 10.28
CA GLY A 137 10.55 5.91 9.87
C GLY A 137 10.81 4.43 9.63
N THR A 138 9.73 3.74 9.30
CA THR A 138 9.74 2.31 9.01
C THR A 138 9.15 2.10 7.64
N THR A 139 9.66 1.09 6.92
CA THR A 139 9.21 0.78 5.56
C THR A 139 8.90 -0.70 5.42
N LEU A 140 7.77 -1.00 4.79
CA LEU A 140 7.44 -2.35 4.31
C LEU A 140 7.37 -2.34 2.79
N LYS A 141 8.09 -3.24 2.14
CA LYS A 141 8.09 -3.41 0.68
C LYS A 141 7.30 -4.66 0.31
N ILE A 142 6.42 -4.51 -0.66
CA ILE A 142 5.52 -5.55 -1.13
C ILE A 142 5.68 -5.66 -2.65
N VAL A 143 5.94 -6.86 -3.15
CA VAL A 143 6.11 -7.09 -4.59
C VAL A 143 4.77 -7.48 -5.19
N VAL A 144 4.36 -6.75 -6.22
CA VAL A 144 3.13 -6.99 -6.97
C VAL A 144 3.47 -7.33 -8.41
N GLU A 145 2.85 -8.39 -8.93
CA GLU A 145 3.01 -8.83 -10.31
C GLU A 145 1.70 -8.57 -11.08
N VAL A 146 1.72 -7.57 -11.96
CA VAL A 146 0.59 -7.21 -12.82
C VAL A 146 0.62 -8.11 -14.05
N LYS A 147 -0.40 -8.98 -14.12
CA LYS A 147 -0.57 -9.97 -15.17
C LYS A 147 -1.62 -9.52 -16.19
N PRO A 148 -1.52 -10.00 -17.44
CA PRO A 148 -2.60 -9.87 -18.42
C PRO A 148 -3.92 -10.37 -17.83
N SER A 149 -5.03 -9.89 -18.38
CA SER A 149 -6.35 -10.24 -17.89
C SER A 149 -6.57 -11.74 -17.77
N ASN A 150 -7.22 -12.13 -16.67
CA ASN A 150 -7.61 -13.50 -16.42
C ASN A 150 -9.08 -13.51 -16.03
N ALA A 151 -9.92 -13.97 -16.97
CA ALA A 151 -11.38 -14.02 -16.89
C ALA A 151 -11.97 -14.71 -15.64
N SER A 152 -11.14 -15.39 -14.84
CA SER A 152 -11.56 -16.22 -13.71
C SER A 152 -11.36 -15.62 -12.32
N GLN A 153 -10.65 -14.48 -12.19
CA GLN A 153 -10.33 -13.94 -10.86
C GLN A 153 -11.47 -13.11 -10.24
N CYS A 154 -12.32 -12.54 -11.09
CA CYS A 154 -13.46 -11.71 -10.71
C CYS A 154 -14.81 -12.36 -11.02
N ASP A 155 -14.88 -13.69 -11.20
CA ASP A 155 -16.16 -14.36 -11.40
C ASP A 155 -17.09 -14.04 -10.22
N ARG A 156 -18.22 -13.37 -10.47
CA ARG A 156 -19.25 -12.95 -9.50
C ARG A 156 -19.62 -14.02 -8.46
N ASN A 157 -19.49 -15.29 -8.82
CA ASN A 157 -19.87 -16.41 -7.97
C ASN A 157 -18.67 -17.10 -7.29
N ALA A 158 -17.44 -16.72 -7.63
CA ALA A 158 -16.25 -17.21 -6.96
C ALA A 158 -16.08 -16.52 -5.60
N PRO A 159 -15.87 -17.28 -4.51
CA PRO A 159 -15.53 -16.69 -3.22
C PRO A 159 -14.23 -15.90 -3.35
N LEU A 160 -14.22 -14.66 -2.84
CA LEU A 160 -13.00 -13.85 -2.78
C LEU A 160 -11.91 -14.67 -2.07
N ARG A 161 -10.83 -14.97 -2.79
CA ARG A 161 -9.70 -15.77 -2.28
C ARG A 161 -8.64 -14.86 -1.69
N SER A 162 -7.66 -15.44 -1.02
CA SER A 162 -6.38 -14.78 -0.74
C SER A 162 -5.56 -14.69 -2.04
N PRO A 163 -4.94 -13.55 -2.38
CA PRO A 163 -4.87 -12.29 -1.63
C PRO A 163 -6.21 -11.53 -1.63
N PRO A 164 -6.49 -10.65 -0.65
CA PRO A 164 -7.77 -9.95 -0.53
C PRO A 164 -8.09 -9.10 -1.77
N LEU A 165 -8.90 -9.67 -2.66
CA LEU A 165 -9.46 -8.97 -3.81
C LEU A 165 -10.76 -8.28 -3.40
N ILE A 166 -10.88 -6.99 -3.70
CA ILE A 166 -12.13 -6.24 -3.56
C ILE A 166 -12.73 -6.00 -4.94
N ARG A 167 -14.05 -6.10 -5.05
CA ARG A 167 -14.77 -5.81 -6.29
C ARG A 167 -15.16 -4.35 -6.31
N ILE A 168 -14.71 -3.62 -7.33
CA ILE A 168 -15.13 -2.24 -7.58
C ILE A 168 -15.91 -2.22 -8.89
N CYS A 169 -17.18 -1.82 -8.81
CA CYS A 169 -18.07 -1.73 -9.96
C CYS A 169 -18.37 -0.24 -10.21
N PRO A 170 -18.32 0.25 -11.46
CA PRO A 170 -18.68 1.63 -11.78
C PRO A 170 -20.15 1.87 -11.42
N GLN A 171 -20.42 3.05 -10.85
CA GLN A 171 -21.76 3.51 -10.48
C GLN A 171 -22.58 3.93 -11.70
#